data_AF-A0AB34AKV4-F1
#
_entry.id   AF-A0AB34AKV4-F1
#
_cell.length_a   1.000
_cell.length_b   1.000
_cell.length_c   1.000
_cell.angle_alpha   90.00
_cell.angle_beta   90.00
_cell.angle_gamma   90.00
#
_symmetry.space_group_name_H-M   'P 1'
#
loop_
_entity.id
_entity.type
_entity.pdbx_description
1 polymer ?
#
loop_
_entity_poly.entity_id
_entity_poly.type
_entity_poly.pdbx_seq_one_letter_code
_entity_poly.pdbx_strand_id
1 'polypeptide(L)'
;MRNLEKLENNESARNNRNEKLKNELEDSISTFNQATEDTRVKYISVANSYLKKLNTDNQQQDFKQALEAKFKAIDKQTDQLIHELKKRNEQAENEIQTYKQKLESKMRQNDQLIQKYNKTLNKMTHGLFALFYVVLVVALVAMVTGPIGHILSIDTFLQTIHDQIVEGKSIWRYFAYFLYLIPFILLACILLLCAKLINALDHKF
;
A
#
# COMPACT_ATOMS: atom_id res chain seq x y z
N MET A 1 118.11 38.06 -61.65
CA MET A 1 116.70 38.47 -61.83
C MET A 1 115.71 37.30 -61.70
N ARG A 2 115.85 36.16 -62.41
CA ARG A 2 114.90 35.01 -62.36
C ARG A 2 114.58 34.41 -60.97
N ASN A 3 115.47 34.50 -59.98
CA ASN A 3 115.23 33.91 -58.65
C ASN A 3 114.40 34.82 -57.72
N LEU A 4 114.50 36.14 -57.89
CA LEU A 4 113.74 37.13 -57.10
C LEU A 4 112.27 37.14 -57.53
N GLU A 5 112.02 37.10 -58.84
CA GLU A 5 110.68 37.02 -59.42
C GLU A 5 109.94 35.72 -59.02
N LYS A 6 110.67 34.61 -58.86
CA LYS A 6 110.09 33.36 -58.34
C LYS A 6 109.75 33.44 -56.85
N LEU A 7 110.55 34.15 -56.06
CA LEU A 7 110.29 34.36 -54.63
C LEU A 7 109.06 35.23 -54.42
N GLU A 8 108.95 36.33 -55.17
CA GLU A 8 107.81 37.25 -55.14
C GLU A 8 106.50 36.58 -55.57
N ASN A 9 106.54 35.77 -56.63
CA ASN A 9 105.39 34.96 -57.05
C ASN A 9 104.96 33.92 -56.01
N ASN A 10 105.92 33.33 -55.28
CA ASN A 10 105.64 32.35 -54.23
C ASN A 10 105.08 33.02 -52.96
N GLU A 11 105.56 34.21 -52.63
CA GLU A 11 105.03 35.03 -51.53
C GLU A 11 103.61 35.52 -51.82
N SER A 12 103.35 36.01 -53.03
CA SER A 12 102.01 36.37 -53.50
C SER A 12 101.05 35.18 -53.48
N ALA A 13 101.49 34.00 -53.94
CA ALA A 13 100.70 32.77 -53.86
C ALA A 13 100.41 32.34 -52.41
N ARG A 14 101.35 32.54 -51.48
CA ARG A 14 101.13 32.28 -50.05
C ARG A 14 100.14 33.26 -49.43
N ASN A 15 100.23 34.55 -49.75
CA ASN A 15 99.28 35.54 -49.27
C ASN A 15 97.86 35.27 -49.77
N ASN A 16 97.68 34.94 -51.05
CA ASN A 16 96.38 34.56 -51.60
C ASN A 16 95.80 33.30 -50.91
N ARG A 17 96.65 32.31 -50.57
CA ARG A 17 96.21 31.13 -49.81
C ARG A 17 95.80 31.49 -48.38
N ASN A 18 96.55 32.35 -47.72
CA ASN A 18 96.23 32.80 -46.36
C ASN A 18 94.94 33.64 -46.33
N GLU A 19 94.72 34.50 -47.31
CA GLU A 19 93.50 35.30 -47.41
C GLU A 19 92.28 34.42 -47.70
N LYS A 20 92.43 33.42 -48.59
CA LYS A 20 91.38 32.44 -48.83
C LYS A 20 91.05 31.63 -47.58
N LEU A 21 92.07 31.15 -46.85
CA LEU A 21 91.88 30.45 -45.57
C LEU A 21 91.20 31.31 -44.52
N LYS A 22 91.54 32.61 -44.45
CA LYS A 22 90.90 33.55 -43.54
C LYS A 22 89.42 33.70 -43.85
N ASN A 23 89.06 33.90 -45.12
CA ASN A 23 87.67 34.05 -45.55
C ASN A 23 86.86 32.77 -45.29
N GLU A 24 87.44 31.59 -45.58
CA GLU A 24 86.81 30.30 -45.27
C GLU A 24 86.59 30.12 -43.75
N LEU A 25 87.51 30.62 -42.91
CA LEU A 25 87.36 30.59 -41.46
C LEU A 25 86.25 31.53 -40.97
N GLU A 26 86.20 32.76 -41.51
CA GLU A 26 85.15 33.73 -41.19
C GLU A 26 83.76 33.22 -41.59
N ASP A 27 83.63 32.61 -42.77
CA ASP A 27 82.39 31.99 -43.24
C ASP A 27 81.99 30.79 -42.36
N SER A 28 82.96 29.97 -41.96
CA SER A 28 82.72 28.82 -41.07
C SER A 28 82.24 29.27 -39.69
N ILE A 29 82.87 30.30 -39.11
CA ILE A 29 82.48 30.89 -37.83
C ILE A 29 81.09 31.51 -37.92
N SER A 30 80.80 32.24 -39.01
CA SER A 30 79.48 32.85 -39.25
C SER A 30 78.39 31.77 -39.34
N THR A 31 78.63 30.72 -40.14
CA THR A 31 77.71 29.58 -40.29
C THR A 31 77.49 28.86 -38.97
N PHE A 32 78.55 28.63 -38.20
CA PHE A 32 78.47 28.00 -36.88
C PHE A 32 77.65 28.84 -35.89
N ASN A 33 77.90 30.14 -35.85
CA ASN A 33 77.16 31.06 -34.97
C ASN A 33 75.67 31.11 -35.34
N GLN A 34 75.36 31.17 -36.64
CA GLN A 34 73.98 31.15 -37.11
C GLN A 34 73.27 29.83 -36.76
N ALA A 35 73.91 28.69 -37.01
CA ALA A 35 73.37 27.39 -36.63
C ALA A 35 73.17 27.25 -35.12
N THR A 36 74.07 27.82 -34.32
CA THR A 36 73.97 27.84 -32.86
C THR A 36 72.78 28.70 -32.40
N GLU A 37 72.59 29.89 -32.99
CA GLU A 37 71.48 30.78 -32.63
C GLU A 37 70.13 30.20 -33.07
N ASP A 38 70.05 29.61 -34.26
CA ASP A 38 68.85 28.89 -34.72
C ASP A 38 68.48 27.73 -33.77
N THR A 39 69.49 27.01 -33.29
CA THR A 39 69.30 25.93 -32.32
C THR A 39 68.81 26.48 -30.98
N ARG A 40 69.37 27.59 -30.51
CA ARG A 40 68.95 28.29 -29.29
C ARG A 40 67.50 28.75 -29.38
N VAL A 41 67.11 29.40 -30.47
CA VAL A 41 65.74 29.89 -30.69
C VAL A 41 64.74 28.72 -30.72
N LYS A 42 65.07 27.63 -31.40
CA LYS A 42 64.25 26.41 -31.42
C LYS A 42 64.10 25.83 -30.01
N TYR A 43 65.18 25.74 -29.25
CA TYR A 43 65.15 25.21 -27.89
C TYR A 43 64.27 26.06 -26.96
N ILE A 44 64.42 27.40 -27.00
CA ILE A 44 63.60 28.33 -26.22
C ILE A 44 62.12 28.23 -26.62
N SER A 45 61.81 28.15 -27.92
CA SER A 45 60.44 28.01 -28.41
C SER A 45 59.77 26.72 -27.93
N VAL A 46 60.50 25.61 -28.00
CA VAL A 46 60.02 24.30 -27.51
C VAL A 46 59.82 24.32 -25.99
N ALA A 47 60.77 24.86 -25.23
CA ALA A 47 60.67 25.01 -23.79
C ALA A 47 59.46 25.88 -23.38
N ASN A 48 59.25 27.02 -24.06
CA ASN A 48 58.10 27.88 -23.84
C ASN A 48 56.77 27.20 -24.19
N SER A 49 56.74 26.37 -25.24
CA SER A 49 55.57 25.56 -25.59
C SER A 49 55.23 24.55 -24.50
N TYR A 50 56.23 23.86 -23.94
CA TYR A 50 56.04 22.94 -22.80
C TYR A 50 55.59 23.66 -21.53
N LEU A 51 56.21 24.80 -21.19
CA LEU A 51 55.78 25.64 -20.06
C LEU A 51 54.35 26.14 -20.23
N LYS A 52 53.95 26.52 -21.45
CA LYS A 52 52.58 26.95 -21.75
C LYS A 52 51.59 25.80 -21.58
N LYS A 53 51.94 24.58 -21.99
CA LYS A 53 51.11 23.37 -21.80
C LYS A 53 50.98 22.96 -20.33
N LEU A 54 52.05 23.11 -19.55
CA LEU A 54 52.03 22.88 -18.10
C LEU A 54 51.21 23.95 -17.36
N ASN A 55 51.29 25.21 -17.79
CA ASN A 55 50.52 26.32 -17.22
C ASN A 55 49.03 26.30 -17.64
N THR A 56 48.70 25.69 -18.78
CA THR A 56 47.32 25.33 -19.12
C THR A 56 46.91 24.09 -18.32
N ASP A 57 46.68 24.30 -17.04
CA ASP A 57 46.16 23.43 -15.97
C ASP A 57 44.73 22.88 -16.27
N ASN A 58 44.44 22.68 -17.55
CA ASN A 58 43.13 22.34 -18.09
C ASN A 58 42.65 21.01 -17.53
N GLN A 59 43.54 20.09 -17.17
CA GLN A 59 43.12 18.80 -16.60
C GLN A 59 42.51 18.94 -15.20
N GLN A 60 43.07 19.76 -14.31
CA GLN A 60 42.46 20.00 -13.00
C GLN A 60 41.16 20.80 -13.12
N GLN A 61 41.14 21.80 -14.00
CA GLN A 61 39.97 22.63 -14.24
C GLN A 61 38.84 21.85 -14.91
N ASP A 62 39.13 21.05 -15.95
CA ASP A 62 38.19 20.18 -16.65
C ASP A 62 37.66 19.10 -15.70
N PHE A 63 38.52 18.53 -14.84
CA PHE A 63 38.08 17.59 -13.82
C PHE A 63 37.12 18.25 -12.82
N LYS A 64 37.45 19.44 -12.34
CA LYS A 64 36.58 20.20 -11.44
C LYS A 64 35.24 20.55 -12.08
N GLN A 65 35.24 20.99 -13.34
CA GLN A 65 34.02 21.26 -14.10
C GLN A 65 33.19 20.01 -14.35
N ALA A 66 33.81 18.89 -14.73
CA ALA A 66 33.13 17.63 -14.94
C ALA A 66 32.49 17.11 -13.63
N LEU A 67 33.20 17.26 -12.52
CA LEU A 67 32.75 16.87 -11.19
C LEU A 67 31.58 17.76 -10.72
N GLU A 68 31.67 19.08 -10.91
CA GLU A 68 30.58 20.01 -10.62
C GLU A 68 29.35 19.75 -11.50
N ALA A 69 29.54 19.44 -12.79
CA ALA A 69 28.46 19.07 -13.70
C ALA A 69 27.79 17.76 -13.27
N LYS A 70 28.55 16.76 -12.83
CA LYS A 70 28.04 15.49 -12.29
C LYS A 70 27.24 15.73 -11.01
N PHE A 71 27.74 16.54 -10.08
CA PHE A 71 27.01 16.88 -8.84
C PHE A 71 25.71 17.62 -9.14
N LYS A 72 25.72 18.64 -10.00
CA LYS A 72 24.49 19.34 -10.41
C LYS A 72 23.48 18.40 -11.08
N ALA A 73 23.96 17.44 -11.88
CA ALA A 73 23.09 16.44 -12.49
C ALA A 73 22.47 15.51 -11.43
N ILE A 74 23.27 15.07 -10.45
CA ILE A 74 22.81 14.23 -9.33
C ILE A 74 21.80 14.99 -8.47
N ASP A 75 22.07 16.25 -8.13
CA ASP A 75 21.15 17.09 -7.35
C ASP A 75 19.81 17.23 -8.08
N LYS A 76 19.85 17.56 -9.37
CA LYS A 76 18.64 17.67 -10.19
C LYS A 76 17.85 16.36 -10.26
N GLN A 77 18.53 15.23 -10.44
CA GLN A 77 17.87 13.92 -10.44
C GLN A 77 17.28 13.59 -9.06
N THR A 78 17.99 13.93 -7.99
CA THR A 78 17.54 13.72 -6.62
C THR A 78 16.30 14.56 -6.31
N ASP A 79 16.30 15.84 -6.68
CA ASP A 79 15.14 16.73 -6.52
C ASP A 79 13.91 16.23 -7.29
N GLN A 80 14.11 15.78 -8.53
CA GLN A 80 13.04 15.18 -9.33
C GLN A 80 12.47 13.93 -8.65
N LEU A 81 13.33 13.06 -8.12
CA LEU A 81 12.94 11.82 -7.46
C LEU A 81 12.21 12.10 -6.14
N ILE A 82 12.69 13.08 -5.35
CA ILE A 82 12.01 13.55 -4.13
C ILE A 82 10.62 14.11 -4.48
N HIS A 83 10.51 14.92 -5.53
CA HIS A 83 9.23 15.49 -5.95
C HIS A 83 8.24 14.39 -6.41
N GLU A 84 8.70 13.41 -7.20
CA GLU A 84 7.87 12.28 -7.60
C GLU A 84 7.44 11.42 -6.41
N LEU A 85 8.35 11.12 -5.48
CA LEU A 85 8.04 10.40 -4.25
C LEU A 85 7.01 11.15 -3.42
N LYS A 86 7.16 12.47 -3.24
CA LYS A 86 6.20 13.29 -2.51
C LYS A 86 4.82 13.24 -3.17
N LYS A 87 4.75 13.42 -4.48
CA LYS A 87 3.50 13.36 -5.25
C LYS A 87 2.84 11.99 -5.15
N ARG A 88 3.61 10.90 -5.25
CA ARG A 88 3.11 9.53 -5.10
C ARG A 88 2.59 9.28 -3.68
N ASN A 89 3.27 9.82 -2.67
CA ASN A 89 2.85 9.68 -1.28
C ASN A 89 1.55 10.45 -1.01
N GLU A 90 1.44 11.70 -1.48
CA GLU A 90 0.19 12.48 -1.39
C GLU A 90 -0.97 11.80 -2.13
N GLN A 91 -0.72 11.23 -3.30
CA GLN A 91 -1.73 10.46 -4.03
C GLN A 91 -2.15 9.20 -3.25
N ALA A 92 -1.20 8.43 -2.72
CA ALA A 92 -1.49 7.24 -1.93
C ALA A 92 -2.30 7.59 -0.66
N GLU A 93 -1.97 8.69 0.01
CA GLU A 93 -2.71 9.15 1.18
C GLU A 93 -4.16 9.54 0.83
N ASN A 94 -4.36 10.26 -0.27
CA ASN A 94 -5.69 10.61 -0.77
C ASN A 94 -6.51 9.37 -1.17
N GLU A 95 -5.89 8.40 -1.84
CA GLU A 95 -6.53 7.13 -2.17
C GLU A 95 -6.94 6.38 -0.90
N ILE A 96 -6.05 6.25 0.09
CA ILE A 96 -6.33 5.60 1.37
C ILE A 96 -7.49 6.30 2.09
N GLN A 97 -7.52 7.63 2.15
CA GLN A 97 -8.63 8.37 2.76
C GLN A 97 -9.95 8.11 2.04
N THR A 98 -9.94 8.11 0.71
CA THR A 98 -11.11 7.80 -0.12
C THR A 98 -11.60 6.37 0.11
N TYR A 99 -10.68 5.39 0.18
CA TYR A 99 -11.00 4.01 0.52
C TYR A 99 -11.60 3.88 1.91
N LYS A 100 -11.05 4.57 2.91
CA LYS A 100 -11.57 4.58 4.28
C LYS A 100 -13.00 5.12 4.32
N GLN A 101 -13.28 6.23 3.64
CA GLN A 101 -14.64 6.80 3.55
C GLN A 101 -15.63 5.84 2.85
N LYS A 102 -15.20 5.19 1.76
CA LYS A 102 -16.03 4.21 1.04
C LYS A 102 -16.29 2.95 1.87
N LEU A 103 -15.30 2.51 2.65
CA LEU A 103 -15.44 1.37 3.55
C LEU A 103 -16.39 1.71 4.70
N GLU A 104 -16.23 2.88 5.32
CA GLU A 104 -17.10 3.35 6.39
C GLU A 104 -18.55 3.52 5.92
N SER A 105 -18.77 4.06 4.72
CA SER A 105 -20.13 4.17 4.15
C SER A 105 -20.75 2.80 3.87
N LYS A 106 -19.98 1.83 3.34
CA LYS A 106 -20.43 0.44 3.17
C LYS A 106 -20.74 -0.23 4.51
N MET A 107 -19.93 -0.02 5.54
CA MET A 107 -20.19 -0.56 6.88
C MET A 107 -21.48 0.02 7.46
N ARG A 108 -21.67 1.34 7.40
CA ARG A 108 -22.93 1.98 7.85
C ARG A 108 -24.15 1.46 7.09
N GLN A 109 -24.03 1.26 5.77
CA GLN A 109 -25.11 0.65 4.97
C GLN A 109 -25.38 -0.79 5.41
N ASN A 110 -24.34 -1.58 5.70
CA ASN A 110 -24.48 -2.95 6.15
C ASN A 110 -25.12 -3.02 7.53
N ASP A 111 -24.73 -2.15 8.46
CA ASP A 111 -25.35 -2.04 9.79
C ASP A 111 -26.84 -1.70 9.68
N GLN A 112 -27.21 -0.78 8.78
CA GLN A 112 -28.61 -0.46 8.50
C GLN A 112 -29.37 -1.66 7.91
N LEU A 113 -28.74 -2.45 7.03
CA LEU A 113 -29.34 -3.65 6.46
C LEU A 113 -29.53 -4.73 7.53
N ILE A 114 -28.53 -4.96 8.38
CA ILE A 114 -28.62 -5.89 9.51
C ILE A 114 -29.73 -5.46 10.48
N GLN A 115 -29.83 -4.18 10.81
CA GLN A 115 -30.92 -3.68 11.67
C GLN A 115 -32.29 -3.87 11.02
N LYS A 116 -32.44 -3.58 9.72
CA LYS A 116 -33.70 -3.82 8.99
C LYS A 116 -34.04 -5.31 8.96
N TYR A 117 -33.04 -6.17 8.77
CA TYR A 117 -33.21 -7.62 8.76
C TYR A 117 -33.66 -8.13 10.12
N ASN A 118 -32.98 -7.74 11.20
CA ASN A 118 -33.39 -8.08 12.57
C ASN A 118 -34.80 -7.59 12.89
N LYS A 119 -35.15 -6.36 12.50
CA LYS A 119 -36.50 -5.81 12.69
C LYS A 119 -37.56 -6.60 11.91
N THR A 120 -37.22 -7.05 10.70
CA THR A 120 -38.11 -7.84 9.85
C THR A 120 -38.27 -9.24 10.39
N LEU A 121 -37.18 -9.89 10.79
CA LEU A 121 -37.20 -11.19 11.45
C LEU A 121 -38.03 -11.13 12.73
N ASN A 122 -37.82 -10.13 13.60
CA ASN A 122 -38.59 -10.03 14.84
C ASN A 122 -40.10 -9.89 14.56
N LYS A 123 -40.50 -9.06 13.59
CA LYS A 123 -41.91 -8.95 13.15
C LYS A 123 -42.46 -10.25 12.56
N MET A 124 -41.67 -10.94 11.74
CA MET A 124 -42.06 -12.21 11.12
C MET A 124 -42.23 -13.30 12.18
N THR A 125 -41.30 -13.40 13.12
CA THR A 125 -41.34 -14.32 14.26
C THR A 125 -42.59 -14.06 15.12
N HIS A 126 -42.91 -12.81 15.43
CA HIS A 126 -44.15 -12.46 16.13
C HIS A 126 -45.40 -12.87 15.36
N GLY A 127 -45.44 -12.64 14.04
CA GLY A 127 -46.54 -13.09 13.19
C GLY A 127 -46.70 -14.62 13.17
N LEU A 128 -45.59 -15.36 13.11
CA LEU A 128 -45.57 -16.82 13.15
C LEU A 128 -46.06 -17.34 14.51
N PHE A 129 -45.62 -16.74 15.62
CA PHE A 129 -46.09 -17.11 16.96
C PHE A 129 -47.57 -16.81 17.17
N ALA A 130 -48.09 -15.70 16.63
CA ALA A 130 -49.51 -15.39 16.69
C ALA A 130 -50.35 -16.44 15.95
N LEU A 131 -49.91 -16.87 14.76
CA LEU A 131 -50.57 -17.96 14.01
C LEU A 131 -50.51 -19.28 14.78
N PHE A 132 -49.35 -19.63 15.34
CA PHE A 132 -49.19 -20.82 16.17
C PHE A 132 -50.14 -20.80 17.38
N TYR A 133 -50.27 -19.64 18.05
CA TYR A 133 -51.17 -19.46 19.17
C TYR A 133 -52.64 -19.67 18.78
N VAL A 134 -53.08 -19.12 17.65
CA VAL A 134 -54.46 -19.32 17.15
C VAL A 134 -54.72 -20.80 16.85
N VAL A 135 -53.80 -21.46 16.14
CA VAL A 135 -53.93 -22.91 15.85
C VAL A 135 -53.99 -23.72 17.15
N LEU A 136 -53.17 -23.38 18.14
CA LEU A 136 -53.15 -24.05 19.44
C LEU A 136 -54.47 -23.85 20.19
N VAL A 137 -55.03 -22.64 20.22
CA VAL A 137 -56.34 -22.36 20.83
C VAL A 137 -57.46 -23.12 20.11
N VAL A 138 -57.48 -23.13 18.77
CA VAL A 138 -58.47 -23.89 17.99
C VAL A 138 -58.34 -25.39 18.25
N ALA A 139 -57.11 -25.92 18.35
CA ALA A 139 -56.87 -27.32 18.69
C ALA A 139 -57.36 -27.66 20.11
N LEU A 140 -57.17 -26.76 21.09
CA LEU A 140 -57.70 -26.94 22.45
C LEU A 140 -59.23 -26.92 22.48
N VAL A 141 -59.86 -25.98 21.76
CA VAL A 141 -61.33 -25.93 21.66
C VAL A 141 -61.85 -27.21 20.99
N ALA A 142 -61.24 -27.64 19.88
CA ALA A 142 -61.61 -28.87 19.18
C ALA A 142 -61.37 -30.14 20.01
N MET A 143 -60.39 -30.14 20.91
CA MET A 143 -60.17 -31.22 21.87
C MET A 143 -61.26 -31.27 22.95
N VAL A 144 -61.79 -30.12 23.39
CA VAL A 144 -62.83 -30.05 24.42
C VAL A 144 -64.24 -30.25 23.85
N THR A 145 -64.51 -29.79 22.62
CA THR A 145 -65.87 -29.75 22.05
C THR A 145 -66.05 -30.62 20.80
N GLY A 146 -65.00 -31.29 20.32
CA GLY A 146 -64.98 -31.95 19.02
C GLY A 146 -64.57 -33.43 19.08
N PRO A 147 -64.55 -34.11 17.91
CA PRO A 147 -64.32 -35.56 17.81
C PRO A 147 -62.92 -36.01 18.29
N ILE A 148 -61.97 -35.07 18.42
CA ILE A 148 -60.62 -35.35 18.93
C ILE A 148 -60.65 -35.67 20.43
N GLY A 149 -61.51 -35.00 21.21
CA GLY A 149 -61.73 -35.33 22.62
C GLY A 149 -62.29 -36.73 22.83
N HIS A 150 -63.15 -37.16 21.91
CA HIS A 150 -63.76 -38.48 21.89
C HIS A 150 -62.75 -39.59 21.56
N ILE A 151 -61.75 -39.30 20.71
CA ILE A 151 -60.62 -40.20 20.40
C ILE A 151 -59.64 -40.29 21.59
N LEU A 152 -59.43 -39.20 22.32
CA LEU A 152 -58.61 -39.15 23.53
C LEU A 152 -59.35 -39.65 24.80
N SER A 153 -60.57 -40.16 24.65
CA SER A 153 -61.41 -40.70 25.74
C SER A 153 -61.66 -39.70 26.89
N ILE A 154 -61.58 -38.40 26.61
CA ILE A 154 -61.81 -37.34 27.60
C ILE A 154 -63.29 -37.33 28.02
N ASP A 155 -64.19 -37.57 27.08
CA ASP A 155 -65.63 -37.70 27.34
C ASP A 155 -65.96 -38.85 28.30
N THR A 156 -65.31 -40.01 28.12
CA THR A 156 -65.51 -41.20 28.97
C THR A 156 -64.92 -41.00 30.37
N PHE A 157 -63.78 -40.31 30.47
CA PHE A 157 -63.17 -39.95 31.76
C PHE A 157 -64.05 -38.96 32.54
N LEU A 158 -64.54 -37.91 31.88
CA LEU A 158 -65.42 -36.91 32.51
C LEU A 158 -66.77 -37.51 32.90
N GLN A 159 -67.35 -38.39 32.08
CA GLN A 159 -68.59 -39.12 32.42
C GLN A 159 -68.38 -40.09 33.60
N THR A 160 -67.29 -40.86 33.62
CA THR A 160 -67.00 -41.80 34.72
C THR A 160 -66.85 -41.06 36.06
N ILE A 161 -66.21 -39.89 36.05
CA ILE A 161 -66.09 -39.03 37.24
C ILE A 161 -67.42 -38.38 37.59
N HIS A 162 -68.19 -37.94 36.59
CA HIS A 162 -69.51 -37.35 36.79
C HIS A 162 -70.49 -38.35 37.43
N ASP A 163 -70.53 -39.59 36.95
CA ASP A 163 -71.39 -40.65 37.50
C ASP A 163 -71.00 -40.97 38.96
N GLN A 164 -69.69 -41.01 39.27
CA GLN A 164 -69.21 -41.17 40.65
C GLN A 164 -69.55 -39.97 41.56
N ILE A 165 -69.70 -38.76 41.01
CA ILE A 165 -70.12 -37.57 41.75
C ILE A 165 -71.64 -37.59 42.02
N VAL A 166 -72.43 -38.07 41.06
CA VAL A 166 -73.90 -38.10 41.13
C VAL A 166 -74.41 -39.23 42.05
N GLU A 167 -73.78 -40.41 42.04
CA GLU A 167 -74.20 -41.55 42.88
C GLU A 167 -73.54 -41.58 44.28
N GLY A 168 -72.42 -40.87 44.46
CA GLY A 168 -71.63 -40.93 45.70
C GLY A 168 -72.16 -40.05 46.85
N LYS A 169 -72.62 -40.66 47.95
CA LYS A 169 -72.95 -39.97 49.23
C LYS A 169 -71.74 -39.73 50.17
N SER A 170 -70.51 -39.96 49.71
CA SER A 170 -69.29 -40.03 50.55
C SER A 170 -68.27 -38.90 50.27
N ILE A 171 -67.23 -38.79 51.12
CA ILE A 171 -66.07 -37.88 50.97
C ILE A 171 -65.41 -37.99 49.58
N TRP A 172 -65.53 -39.15 48.94
CA TRP A 172 -65.12 -39.40 47.55
C TRP A 172 -65.75 -38.44 46.53
N ARG A 173 -66.93 -37.86 46.81
CA ARG A 173 -67.57 -36.86 45.95
C ARG A 173 -66.73 -35.58 45.82
N TYR A 174 -66.17 -35.09 46.94
CA TYR A 174 -65.33 -33.89 46.93
C TYR A 174 -63.98 -34.15 46.25
N PHE A 175 -63.42 -35.36 46.43
CA PHE A 175 -62.21 -35.79 45.75
C PHE A 175 -62.42 -35.92 44.23
N ALA A 176 -63.55 -36.49 43.80
CA ALA A 176 -63.93 -36.56 42.40
C ALA A 176 -64.16 -35.17 41.78
N TYR A 177 -64.75 -34.23 42.53
CA TYR A 177 -64.90 -32.83 42.10
C TYR A 177 -63.55 -32.14 41.91
N PHE A 178 -62.59 -32.39 42.81
CA PHE A 178 -61.22 -31.92 42.65
C PHE A 178 -60.58 -32.52 41.39
N LEU A 179 -60.75 -33.83 41.17
CA LEU A 179 -60.23 -34.52 39.99
C LEU A 179 -60.87 -34.02 38.67
N TYR A 180 -62.15 -33.64 38.70
CA TYR A 180 -62.85 -33.00 37.58
C TYR A 180 -62.30 -31.61 37.26
N LEU A 181 -61.79 -30.89 38.26
CA LEU A 181 -61.23 -29.54 38.11
C LEU A 181 -59.77 -29.56 37.58
N ILE A 182 -59.03 -30.65 37.82
CA ILE A 182 -57.62 -30.81 37.42
C ILE A 182 -57.39 -30.55 35.92
N PRO A 183 -58.17 -31.13 34.97
CA PRO A 183 -58.02 -30.86 33.54
C PRO A 183 -58.13 -29.38 33.20
N PHE A 184 -59.06 -28.65 33.83
CA PHE A 184 -59.27 -27.23 33.59
C PHE A 184 -58.14 -26.36 34.18
N ILE A 185 -57.63 -26.73 35.36
CA ILE A 185 -56.47 -26.06 35.97
C ILE A 185 -55.21 -26.29 35.13
N LEU A 186 -55.00 -27.50 34.62
CA LEU A 186 -53.90 -27.81 33.70
C LEU A 186 -54.00 -26.98 32.42
N LEU A 187 -55.20 -26.85 31.85
CA LEU A 187 -55.44 -26.04 30.66
C LEU A 187 -55.17 -24.55 30.92
N ALA A 188 -55.61 -24.02 32.07
CA ALA A 188 -55.30 -22.66 32.50
C ALA A 188 -53.80 -22.44 32.75
N CYS A 189 -53.10 -23.42 33.34
CA CYS A 189 -51.65 -23.38 33.53
C CYS A 189 -50.89 -23.41 32.19
N ILE A 190 -51.34 -24.20 31.22
CA ILE A 190 -50.77 -24.25 29.87
C ILE A 190 -50.96 -22.89 29.18
N LEU A 191 -52.15 -22.30 29.27
CA LEU A 191 -52.41 -20.96 28.72
C LEU A 191 -51.54 -19.88 29.40
N LEU A 192 -51.36 -19.94 30.72
CA LEU A 192 -50.50 -19.01 31.46
C LEU A 192 -49.01 -19.21 31.13
N LEU A 193 -48.55 -20.45 30.95
CA LEU A 193 -47.18 -20.76 30.52
C LEU A 193 -46.93 -20.27 29.08
N CYS A 194 -47.89 -20.44 28.18
CA CYS A 194 -47.84 -19.89 26.83
C CYS A 194 -47.83 -18.36 26.83
N ALA A 195 -48.69 -17.71 27.63
CA ALA A 195 -48.69 -16.26 27.79
C ALA A 195 -47.37 -15.75 28.37
N LYS A 196 -46.79 -16.46 29.35
CA LYS A 196 -45.46 -16.15 29.89
C LYS A 196 -44.34 -16.36 28.88
N LEU A 197 -44.40 -17.39 28.05
CA LEU A 197 -43.42 -17.64 26.99
C LEU A 197 -43.46 -16.53 25.93
N ILE A 198 -44.66 -16.09 25.56
CA ILE A 198 -44.86 -14.93 24.68
C ILE A 198 -44.23 -13.68 25.32
N ASN A 199 -44.53 -13.39 26.59
CA ASN A 199 -43.99 -12.23 27.29
C ASN A 199 -42.46 -12.31 27.53
N ALA A 200 -41.91 -13.52 27.73
CA ALA A 200 -40.49 -13.73 27.93
C ALA A 200 -39.69 -13.64 26.62
N LEU A 201 -40.31 -13.95 25.48
CA LEU A 201 -39.73 -13.75 24.15
C LEU A 201 -39.75 -12.26 23.76
N ASP A 202 -40.79 -11.52 24.16
CA ASP A 202 -40.92 -10.06 23.97
C ASP A 202 -39.81 -9.27 24.68
N HIS A 203 -39.30 -9.80 25.81
CA HIS A 203 -38.24 -9.16 26.59
C HIS A 203 -36.81 -9.52 26.17
N LYS A 204 -36.62 -10.50 25.27
CA LYS A 204 -35.30 -11.08 24.94
C LYS A 204 -34.85 -10.85 23.49
N PHE A 205 -35.69 -10.23 22.65
CA PHE A 205 -35.45 -9.91 21.24
C PHE A 205 -35.87 -8.46 20.91
#